data_AF-A0A1G7VT85-F1
#
_entry.id   AF-A0A1G7VT85-F1
#
_cell.length_a   1.000
_cell.length_b   1.000
_cell.length_c   1.000
_cell.angle_alpha   90.00
_cell.angle_beta   90.00
_cell.angle_gamma   90.00
#
_symmetry.space_group_name_H-M   'P 1'
#
loop_
_entity.id
_entity.type
_entity.pdbx_description
1 polymer ?
#
loop_
_entity_poly.entity_id
_entity_poly.type
_entity_poly.pdbx_seq_one_letter_code
_entity_poly.pdbx_strand_id
1 'polypeptide(L)'
;MTNQLTSLFSLSMRQPDEPVSQETDGYRRRIQKLPRRTQQIFLLSRLDQMNYADIAQLLELEVKAVERCMVRLLDQCSEGLVDSQAMNAVNLQAHRWYVHLQSPQATASQRIEFRHWLDADANHLRAFQETERLWCRLQAPAAILGANGWHRRKRRVYLGWLLLTAFLCSVLVTAEAFT
;
A
#
# COMPACT_ATOMS: atom_id res chain seq x y z
N MET A 1 -39.28 18.89 30.64
CA MET A 1 -38.56 17.63 30.92
C MET A 1 -37.44 17.53 29.90
N THR A 2 -36.32 18.17 30.21
CA THR A 2 -35.18 18.45 29.34
C THR A 2 -34.04 17.44 29.55
N ASN A 3 -33.40 17.09 28.44
CA ASN A 3 -31.98 16.73 28.31
C ASN A 3 -31.45 15.50 29.07
N GLN A 4 -31.23 14.38 28.38
CA GLN A 4 -30.10 13.45 28.64
C GLN A 4 -29.78 12.51 27.44
N LEU A 5 -29.57 13.03 26.23
CA LEU A 5 -29.01 12.20 25.13
C LEU A 5 -27.75 12.82 24.49
N THR A 6 -27.13 13.80 25.14
CA THR A 6 -26.02 14.58 24.57
C THR A 6 -24.62 14.10 25.02
N SER A 7 -24.49 12.91 25.64
CA SER A 7 -23.18 12.44 26.17
C SER A 7 -22.55 11.24 25.47
N LEU A 8 -23.10 10.76 24.33
CA LEU A 8 -22.44 9.70 23.55
C LEU A 8 -21.47 10.23 22.47
N PHE A 9 -21.40 11.56 22.32
CA PHE A 9 -20.38 12.25 21.54
C PHE A 9 -19.28 12.84 22.41
N SER A 10 -18.94 12.17 23.52
CA SER A 10 -17.66 12.39 24.17
C SER A 10 -16.57 11.92 23.21
N LEU A 11 -16.10 12.87 22.39
CA LEU A 11 -14.71 13.04 21.98
C LEU A 11 -13.93 11.74 22.06
N SER A 12 -13.82 11.05 20.93
CA SER A 12 -12.72 10.11 20.69
C SER A 12 -11.44 10.94 20.74
N MET A 13 -11.01 11.26 21.96
CA MET A 13 -9.73 11.84 22.27
C MET A 13 -8.73 10.82 21.78
N ARG A 14 -8.00 11.20 20.73
CA ARG A 14 -6.68 10.71 20.36
C ARG A 14 -6.04 9.97 21.54
N GLN A 15 -6.15 8.66 21.55
CA GLN A 15 -5.50 7.81 22.52
C GLN A 15 -3.99 7.90 22.22
N PRO A 16 -3.17 8.48 23.10
CA PRO A 16 -1.73 8.47 22.91
C PRO A 16 -1.22 7.07 23.23
N ASP A 17 -0.39 6.54 22.33
CA ASP A 17 0.51 5.40 22.58
C ASP A 17 -0.14 4.09 23.07
N GLU A 18 -1.04 3.50 22.27
CA GLU A 18 -1.20 2.05 22.33
C GLU A 18 0.12 1.43 21.84
N PRO A 19 0.81 0.56 22.61
CA PRO A 19 2.04 -0.05 22.16
C PRO A 19 1.78 -0.75 20.84
N VAL A 20 2.52 -0.35 19.80
CA VAL A 20 2.41 -0.96 18.47
C VAL A 20 2.47 -2.48 18.66
N SER A 21 1.38 -3.17 18.31
CA SER A 21 1.33 -4.63 18.44
C SER A 21 2.57 -5.24 17.79
N GLN A 22 3.18 -6.23 18.45
CA GLN A 22 4.38 -6.91 17.95
C GLN A 22 4.19 -7.42 16.50
N GLU A 23 2.96 -7.80 16.16
CA GLU A 23 2.58 -8.20 14.80
C GLU A 23 2.68 -7.02 13.81
N THR A 24 2.17 -5.85 14.18
CA THR A 24 2.26 -4.61 13.39
C THR A 24 3.71 -4.22 13.12
N ASP A 25 4.57 -4.30 14.14
CA ASP A 25 6.00 -4.02 13.98
C ASP A 25 6.70 -5.04 13.10
N GLY A 26 6.32 -6.32 13.20
CA GLY A 26 6.79 -7.39 12.33
C GLY A 26 6.50 -7.09 10.85
N TYR A 27 5.25 -6.77 10.52
CA TYR A 27 4.86 -6.41 9.16
C TYR A 27 5.53 -5.11 8.69
N ARG A 28 5.61 -4.10 9.55
CA ARG A 28 6.31 -2.84 9.23
C ARG A 28 7.74 -3.09 8.80
N ARG A 29 8.49 -3.93 9.53
CA ARG A 29 9.88 -4.28 9.18
C ARG A 29 9.97 -5.06 7.86
N ARG A 30 9.04 -5.99 7.59
CA ARG A 30 8.97 -6.73 6.31
C ARG A 30 8.71 -5.78 5.14
N ILE A 31 7.76 -4.86 5.28
CA ILE A 31 7.44 -3.86 4.24
C ILE A 31 8.64 -2.92 4.00
N GLN A 32 9.38 -2.55 5.05
CA GLN A 32 10.56 -1.68 4.91
C GLN A 32 11.70 -2.30 4.10
N LYS A 33 11.81 -3.64 4.07
CA LYS A 33 12.80 -4.36 3.25
C LYS A 33 12.48 -4.30 1.75
N LEU A 34 11.21 -4.08 1.39
CA LEU A 34 10.80 -4.01 -0.01
C LEU A 34 11.35 -2.74 -0.69
N PRO A 35 11.48 -2.73 -2.02
CA PRO A 35 11.86 -1.53 -2.75
C PRO A 35 10.96 -0.33 -2.42
N ARG A 36 11.55 0.87 -2.33
CA ARG A 36 10.81 2.12 -2.05
C ARG A 36 9.61 2.32 -2.98
N ARG A 37 9.73 1.90 -4.24
CA ARG A 37 8.65 1.98 -5.21
C ARG A 37 7.45 1.11 -4.83
N THR A 38 7.68 -0.13 -4.40
CA THR A 38 6.64 -1.05 -3.92
C THR A 38 5.98 -0.49 -2.66
N GLN A 39 6.76 0.05 -1.73
CA GLN A 39 6.22 0.73 -0.54
C GLN A 39 5.32 1.91 -0.93
N GLN A 40 5.72 2.72 -1.91
CA GLN A 40 4.93 3.87 -2.36
C GLN A 40 3.60 3.43 -2.96
N ILE A 41 3.63 2.45 -3.87
CA ILE A 41 2.42 1.87 -4.48
C ILE A 41 1.46 1.37 -3.40
N PHE A 42 1.99 0.63 -2.42
CA PHE A 42 1.21 0.12 -1.31
C PHE A 42 0.55 1.22 -0.47
N LEU A 43 1.29 2.28 -0.14
CA LEU A 43 0.74 3.39 0.64
C LEU A 43 -0.32 4.17 -0.14
N LEU A 44 -0.12 4.39 -1.44
CA LEU A 44 -1.13 5.02 -2.31
C LEU A 44 -2.41 4.18 -2.41
N SER A 45 -2.26 2.85 -2.55
CA SER A 45 -3.42 1.95 -2.56
C SER A 45 -4.11 1.91 -1.19
N ARG A 46 -3.34 1.80 -0.10
CA ARG A 46 -3.88 1.52 1.23
C ARG A 46 -4.39 2.75 1.96
N LEU A 47 -3.66 3.86 1.93
CA LEU A 47 -3.99 5.08 2.67
C LEU A 47 -4.78 6.07 1.81
N ASP A 48 -4.44 6.16 0.52
CA ASP A 48 -5.12 7.08 -0.42
C ASP A 48 -6.29 6.43 -1.15
N GLN A 49 -6.49 5.11 -0.97
CA GLN A 49 -7.57 4.33 -1.61
C GLN A 49 -7.56 4.45 -3.14
N MET A 50 -6.40 4.73 -3.73
CA MET A 50 -6.27 4.86 -5.18
C MET A 50 -6.37 3.48 -5.85
N ASN A 51 -7.08 3.42 -6.97
CA ASN A 51 -7.11 2.23 -7.80
C ASN A 51 -5.77 2.04 -8.54
N TYR A 52 -5.52 0.84 -9.07
CA TYR A 52 -4.23 0.55 -9.70
C TYR A 52 -4.01 1.26 -11.03
N ALA A 53 -5.07 1.64 -11.74
CA ALA A 53 -4.96 2.43 -12.97
C ALA A 53 -4.49 3.86 -12.66
N ASP A 54 -5.04 4.48 -11.63
CA ASP A 54 -4.67 5.83 -11.19
C ASP A 54 -3.25 5.84 -10.60
N ILE A 55 -2.88 4.82 -9.83
CA ILE A 55 -1.51 4.66 -9.33
C ILE A 55 -0.55 4.49 -10.52
N ALA A 56 -0.88 3.64 -11.49
CA ALA A 56 -0.08 3.43 -12.69
C ALA A 56 0.13 4.75 -13.47
N GLN A 57 -0.93 5.54 -13.65
CA GLN A 57 -0.85 6.86 -14.29
C GLN A 57 -0.01 7.85 -13.47
N LEU A 58 -0.25 7.97 -12.17
CA LEU A 58 0.49 8.87 -11.27
C LEU A 58 2.00 8.56 -11.25
N LEU A 59 2.32 7.27 -11.33
CA LEU A 59 3.67 6.76 -11.24
C LEU A 59 4.33 6.56 -12.62
N GLU A 60 3.63 6.81 -13.73
CA GLU A 60 4.13 6.55 -15.09
C GLU A 60 4.60 5.09 -15.27
N LEU A 61 3.78 4.14 -14.80
CA LEU A 61 4.00 2.70 -14.87
C LEU A 61 2.86 1.98 -15.60
N GLU A 62 3.09 0.73 -15.99
CA GLU A 62 2.03 -0.16 -16.43
C GLU A 62 1.25 -0.75 -15.25
N VAL A 63 -0.06 -0.98 -15.41
CA VAL A 63 -0.91 -1.62 -14.39
C VAL A 63 -0.36 -2.99 -13.97
N LYS A 64 0.11 -3.80 -14.93
CA LYS A 64 0.75 -5.09 -14.64
C LYS A 64 2.02 -4.99 -13.78
N ALA A 65 2.73 -3.86 -13.84
CA ALA A 65 3.89 -3.64 -12.97
C ALA A 65 3.43 -3.33 -11.53
N VAL A 66 2.36 -2.55 -11.37
CA VAL A 66 1.72 -2.28 -10.08
C VAL A 66 1.22 -3.58 -9.45
N GLU A 67 0.50 -4.41 -10.20
CA GLU A 67 0.02 -5.72 -9.72
C GLU A 67 1.17 -6.62 -9.26
N ARG A 68 2.25 -6.73 -10.05
CA ARG A 68 3.45 -7.52 -9.65
C ARG A 68 4.08 -7.00 -8.36
N CYS A 69 4.16 -5.69 -8.17
CA CYS A 69 4.65 -5.09 -6.93
C CYS A 69 3.76 -5.46 -5.74
N MET A 70 2.44 -5.41 -5.90
CA MET A 70 1.48 -5.73 -4.85
C MET A 70 1.48 -7.22 -4.50
N VAL A 71 1.57 -8.12 -5.47
CA VAL A 71 1.70 -9.56 -5.24
C VAL A 71 2.97 -9.87 -4.45
N ARG A 72 4.12 -9.29 -4.83
CA ARG A 72 5.39 -9.45 -4.10
C ARG A 72 5.31 -8.93 -2.66
N LEU A 73 4.54 -7.87 -2.43
CA LEU A 73 4.35 -7.34 -1.09
C LEU A 73 3.55 -8.30 -0.20
N LEU A 74 2.45 -8.86 -0.71
CA LEU A 74 1.67 -9.86 0.02
C LEU A 74 2.49 -11.13 0.30
N ASP A 75 3.24 -11.59 -0.70
CA ASP A 75 4.13 -12.75 -0.60
C ASP A 75 5.16 -12.56 0.52
N GLN A 76 5.91 -11.44 0.51
CA GLN A 76 6.90 -11.09 1.53
C GLN A 76 6.30 -10.97 2.93
N CYS A 77 5.05 -10.50 3.05
CA CYS A 77 4.35 -10.40 4.32
C CYS A 77 3.85 -11.77 4.81
N SER A 78 3.59 -12.72 3.90
CA SER A 78 3.10 -14.07 4.19
C SER A 78 4.20 -15.12 4.48
N GLU A 79 5.44 -14.91 4.02
CA GLU A 79 6.60 -15.84 4.10
C GLU A 79 6.94 -16.41 5.49
N GLY A 80 6.34 -15.91 6.57
CA GLY A 80 6.58 -16.42 7.93
C GLY A 80 5.64 -17.54 8.40
N LEU A 81 4.76 -18.05 7.55
CA LEU A 81 3.62 -18.87 7.99
C LEU A 81 3.62 -20.35 7.56
N VAL A 82 4.24 -20.74 6.43
CA VAL A 82 4.10 -22.13 5.92
C VAL A 82 5.29 -22.60 5.05
N ASP A 83 5.78 -23.83 5.28
CA ASP A 83 6.92 -24.45 4.57
C ASP A 83 6.52 -25.36 3.36
N SER A 84 5.23 -25.65 3.16
CA SER A 84 4.79 -26.54 2.08
C SER A 84 4.73 -25.82 0.73
N GLN A 85 5.52 -26.28 -0.24
CA GLN A 85 5.57 -25.73 -1.60
C GLN A 85 4.19 -25.68 -2.29
N ALA A 86 3.34 -26.69 -2.08
CA ALA A 86 1.99 -26.72 -2.65
C ALA A 86 1.10 -25.61 -2.07
N MET A 87 1.18 -25.37 -0.75
CA MET A 87 0.45 -24.29 -0.10
C MET A 87 0.96 -22.92 -0.57
N ASN A 88 2.27 -22.78 -0.76
CA ASN A 88 2.87 -21.54 -1.26
C ASN A 88 2.39 -21.21 -2.69
N ALA A 89 2.22 -22.22 -3.54
CA ALA A 89 1.66 -22.02 -4.88
C ALA A 89 0.20 -21.54 -4.83
N VAL A 90 -0.64 -22.12 -3.95
CA VAL A 90 -2.04 -21.71 -3.77
C VAL A 90 -2.13 -20.30 -3.17
N ASN A 91 -1.30 -19.97 -2.19
CA ASN A 91 -1.22 -18.62 -1.61
C ASN A 91 -0.81 -17.59 -2.66
N LEU A 92 0.16 -17.90 -3.51
CA LEU A 92 0.56 -17.01 -4.62
C LEU A 92 -0.57 -16.79 -5.63
N GLN A 93 -1.37 -17.83 -5.92
CA GLN A 93 -2.56 -17.69 -6.76
C GLN A 93 -3.61 -16.79 -6.09
N ALA A 94 -3.85 -16.97 -4.78
CA ALA A 94 -4.76 -16.14 -4.01
C ALA A 94 -4.33 -14.66 -3.99
N HIS A 95 -3.03 -14.38 -3.77
CA HIS A 95 -2.46 -13.03 -3.85
C HIS A 95 -2.69 -12.40 -5.23
N ARG A 96 -2.50 -13.15 -6.31
CA ARG A 96 -2.73 -12.67 -7.68
C ARG A 96 -4.19 -12.33 -7.93
N TRP A 97 -5.11 -13.21 -7.53
CA TRP A 97 -6.55 -12.94 -7.65
C TRP A 97 -6.97 -11.72 -6.85
N TYR A 98 -6.54 -11.64 -5.59
CA TYR A 98 -6.86 -10.51 -4.71
C TYR A 98 -6.42 -9.18 -5.31
N VAL A 99 -5.17 -9.10 -5.76
CA VAL A 99 -4.61 -7.90 -6.40
C VAL A 99 -5.35 -7.59 -7.70
N HIS A 100 -5.52 -8.57 -8.59
CA HIS A 100 -6.14 -8.34 -9.88
C HIS A 100 -7.59 -7.82 -9.75
N LEU A 101 -8.36 -8.34 -8.80
CA LEU A 101 -9.74 -7.93 -8.56
C LEU A 101 -9.88 -6.50 -7.98
N GLN A 102 -8.81 -5.91 -7.45
CA GLN A 102 -8.80 -4.49 -7.06
C GLN A 102 -8.70 -3.54 -8.26
N SER A 103 -8.33 -4.04 -9.44
CA SER A 103 -8.29 -3.22 -10.65
C SER A 103 -9.70 -3.06 -11.24
N PRO A 104 -10.11 -1.82 -11.61
CA PRO A 104 -11.38 -1.61 -12.30
C PRO A 104 -11.44 -2.27 -13.67
N GLN A 105 -10.29 -2.71 -14.21
CA GLN A 105 -10.18 -3.37 -15.51
C GLN A 105 -10.51 -4.88 -15.47
N ALA A 106 -10.79 -5.45 -14.29
CA ALA A 106 -11.15 -6.86 -14.16
C ALA A 106 -12.49 -7.16 -14.87
N THR A 107 -12.40 -7.88 -15.98
CA THR A 107 -13.52 -8.20 -16.87
C THR A 107 -14.49 -9.20 -16.25
N ALA A 108 -15.70 -9.30 -16.81
CA ALA A 108 -16.69 -10.29 -16.39
C ALA A 108 -16.16 -11.74 -16.56
N SER A 109 -15.43 -12.04 -17.64
CA SER A 109 -14.82 -13.36 -17.87
C SER A 109 -13.84 -13.72 -16.75
N GLN A 110 -12.95 -12.80 -16.37
CA GLN A 110 -11.99 -13.04 -15.30
C GLN A 110 -12.65 -13.25 -13.93
N ARG A 111 -13.80 -12.62 -13.68
CA ARG A 111 -14.59 -12.86 -12.46
C ARG A 111 -15.24 -14.24 -12.45
N ILE A 112 -15.60 -14.78 -13.61
CA ILE A 112 -16.09 -16.15 -13.76
C ILE A 112 -14.94 -17.14 -13.56
N GLU A 113 -13.77 -16.88 -14.14
CA GLU A 113 -12.55 -17.68 -13.91
C GLU A 113 -12.17 -17.72 -12.42
N PHE A 114 -12.24 -16.57 -11.74
CA PHE A 114 -12.02 -16.49 -10.29
C PHE A 114 -13.03 -17.34 -9.52
N ARG A 115 -14.30 -17.30 -9.90
CA ARG A 115 -15.34 -18.15 -9.28
C ARG A 115 -15.03 -19.63 -9.45
N HIS A 116 -14.69 -20.05 -10.66
CA HIS A 116 -14.29 -21.43 -10.92
C HIS A 116 -13.07 -21.85 -10.12
N TRP A 117 -12.09 -20.95 -9.97
CA TRP A 117 -10.93 -21.20 -9.11
C TRP A 117 -11.35 -21.38 -7.65
N LEU A 118 -12.22 -20.52 -7.09
CA LEU A 118 -12.73 -20.68 -5.72
C LEU A 118 -13.47 -22.00 -5.49
N ASP A 119 -14.29 -22.41 -6.45
CA ASP A 119 -15.16 -23.59 -6.31
C ASP A 119 -14.39 -24.91 -6.52
N ALA A 120 -13.17 -24.86 -7.07
CA ALA A 120 -12.37 -26.06 -7.39
C ALA A 120 -11.77 -26.76 -6.15
N ASP A 121 -11.42 -26.01 -5.09
CA ASP A 121 -10.84 -26.56 -3.86
C ASP A 121 -11.12 -25.63 -2.65
N ALA A 122 -11.53 -26.20 -1.52
CA ALA A 122 -11.68 -25.48 -0.25
C ALA A 122 -10.39 -24.77 0.21
N ASN A 123 -9.22 -25.27 -0.18
CA ASN A 123 -7.94 -24.62 0.08
C ASN A 123 -7.79 -23.28 -0.66
N HIS A 124 -8.39 -23.13 -1.85
CA HIS A 124 -8.37 -21.87 -2.60
C HIS A 124 -9.15 -20.79 -1.86
N LEU A 125 -10.34 -21.12 -1.36
CA LEU A 125 -11.15 -20.21 -0.54
C LEU A 125 -10.39 -19.81 0.73
N ARG A 126 -9.77 -20.78 1.43
CA ARG A 126 -8.99 -20.50 2.64
C ARG A 126 -7.83 -19.54 2.34
N ALA A 127 -7.05 -19.81 1.29
CA ALA A 127 -5.92 -18.95 0.92
C ALA A 127 -6.36 -17.53 0.52
N PHE A 128 -7.51 -17.40 -0.15
CA PHE A 128 -8.10 -16.09 -0.45
C PHE A 128 -8.50 -15.33 0.82
N GLN A 129 -9.17 -15.99 1.75
CA GLN A 129 -9.55 -15.38 3.04
C GLN A 129 -8.33 -14.99 3.88
N GLU A 130 -7.26 -15.79 3.89
CA GLU A 130 -6.02 -15.41 4.56
C GLU A 130 -5.38 -14.17 3.92
N THR A 131 -5.46 -14.05 2.58
CA THR A 131 -5.00 -12.85 1.87
C THR A 131 -5.79 -11.60 2.30
N GLU A 132 -7.11 -11.71 2.42
CA GLU A 132 -7.96 -10.61 2.89
C GLU A 132 -7.63 -10.20 4.32
N ARG A 133 -7.46 -11.18 5.22
CA ARG A 133 -7.06 -10.93 6.62
C ARG A 133 -5.69 -10.26 6.68
N LEU A 134 -4.73 -10.76 5.91
CA LEU A 134 -3.40 -10.17 5.80
C LEU A 134 -3.53 -8.70 5.37
N TRP A 135 -4.26 -8.41 4.30
CA TRP A 135 -4.48 -7.05 3.83
C TRP A 135 -5.08 -6.12 4.88
N CYS A 136 -6.04 -6.60 5.67
CA CYS A 136 -6.61 -5.88 6.79
C CYS A 136 -5.55 -5.57 7.86
N ARG A 137 -4.73 -6.56 8.26
CA ARG A 137 -3.65 -6.39 9.24
C ARG A 137 -2.57 -5.41 8.78
N LEU A 138 -2.38 -5.27 7.47
CA LEU A 138 -1.43 -4.31 6.89
C LEU A 138 -1.88 -2.84 7.01
N GLN A 139 -3.09 -2.54 7.50
CA GLN A 139 -3.56 -1.15 7.70
C GLN A 139 -2.71 -0.40 8.74
N ALA A 140 -2.51 -0.98 9.92
CA ALA A 140 -1.73 -0.36 10.99
C ALA A 140 -0.27 -0.07 10.59
N PRO A 141 0.50 -1.02 10.01
CA PRO A 141 1.86 -0.72 9.56
C PRO A 141 1.89 0.28 8.40
N ALA A 142 0.87 0.31 7.52
CA ALA A 142 0.76 1.34 6.48
C ALA A 142 0.66 2.74 7.10
N ALA A 143 -0.20 2.93 8.11
CA ALA A 143 -0.37 4.22 8.78
C ALA A 143 0.95 4.71 9.39
N ILE A 144 1.70 3.83 10.05
CA ILE A 144 3.01 4.17 10.64
C ILE A 144 4.02 4.54 9.54
N LEU A 145 4.08 3.79 8.45
CA LEU A 145 5.01 4.04 7.34
C LEU A 145 4.66 5.29 6.52
N GLY A 146 3.38 5.61 6.43
CA GLY A 146 2.85 6.74 5.68
C GLY A 146 2.75 8.04 6.49
N ALA A 147 3.01 8.02 7.79
CA ALA A 147 2.77 9.15 8.71
C ALA A 147 3.43 10.47 8.27
N ASN A 148 4.60 10.42 7.63
CA ASN A 148 5.30 11.62 7.17
C ASN A 148 4.87 12.11 5.76
N GLY A 149 3.90 11.44 5.13
CA GLY A 149 3.34 11.80 3.82
C GLY A 149 4.27 11.63 2.61
N TRP A 150 5.43 10.98 2.76
CA TRP A 150 6.43 10.85 1.69
C TRP A 150 5.88 10.23 0.39
N HIS A 151 4.92 9.30 0.52
CA HIS A 151 4.35 8.54 -0.59
C HIS A 151 3.57 9.43 -1.59
N ARG A 152 3.03 10.57 -1.14
CA ARG A 152 2.29 11.53 -1.97
C ARG A 152 3.19 12.50 -2.75
N ARG A 153 4.49 12.58 -2.44
CA ARG A 153 5.39 13.57 -3.04
C ARG A 153 5.64 13.25 -4.52
N LYS A 154 5.28 14.19 -5.41
CA LYS A 154 5.62 14.12 -6.84
C LYS A 154 7.10 14.47 -7.03
N ARG A 155 7.88 13.52 -7.55
CA ARG A 155 9.34 13.66 -7.80
C ARG A 155 9.69 14.91 -8.63
N ARG A 156 8.81 15.32 -9.55
CA ARG A 156 9.02 16.48 -10.45
C ARG A 156 9.03 17.83 -9.72
N VAL A 157 8.26 17.98 -8.65
CA VAL A 157 8.23 19.23 -7.86
C VAL A 157 9.56 19.47 -7.16
N TYR A 158 10.17 18.41 -6.65
CA TYR A 158 11.46 18.49 -5.97
C TYR A 158 12.61 18.83 -6.92
N LEU A 159 12.60 18.24 -8.13
CA LEU A 159 13.56 18.59 -9.19
C LEU A 159 13.40 20.04 -9.66
N GLY A 160 12.16 20.51 -9.86
CA GLY A 160 11.90 21.91 -10.22
C GLY A 160 12.37 22.89 -9.15
N TRP A 161 12.13 22.58 -7.87
CA TRP A 161 12.61 23.38 -6.76
C TRP A 161 14.15 23.39 -6.69
N LEU A 162 14.80 22.24 -6.85
CA LEU A 162 16.26 22.12 -6.82
C LEU A 162 16.94 22.88 -7.96
N LEU A 163 16.35 22.85 -9.17
CA LEU A 163 16.82 23.65 -10.30
C LEU A 163 16.63 25.15 -10.06
N LEU A 164 15.52 25.56 -9.46
CA LEU A 164 15.26 26.96 -9.11
C LEU A 164 16.24 27.45 -8.04
N THR A 165 16.51 26.66 -7.00
CA THR A 165 17.50 27.01 -5.98
C THR A 165 18.91 27.06 -6.56
N ALA A 166 19.27 26.11 -7.44
CA ALA A 166 20.57 26.13 -8.11
C ALA A 166 20.72 27.37 -9.01
N PHE A 167 19.67 27.76 -9.72
CA PHE A 167 19.64 28.99 -10.52
C PHE A 167 19.79 30.24 -9.64
N LEU A 168 19.03 30.35 -8.54
CA LEU A 168 19.15 31.48 -7.61
C LEU A 168 20.53 31.56 -6.96
N CYS A 169 21.11 30.42 -6.54
CA CYS A 169 22.48 30.37 -6.03
C CYS A 169 23.49 30.80 -7.09
N SER A 170 23.33 30.38 -8.34
CA SER A 170 24.21 30.80 -9.44
C SER A 170 24.10 32.31 -9.70
N VAL A 171 22.90 32.90 -9.64
CA VAL A 171 22.69 34.35 -9.81
C VAL A 171 23.32 35.15 -8.67
N LEU A 172 23.18 34.69 -7.43
CA LEU A 172 23.82 35.32 -6.26
C LEU A 172 25.35 35.27 -6.35
N VAL A 173 25.93 34.12 -6.74
CA VAL A 173 27.38 33.99 -6.94
C VAL A 173 27.89 34.90 -8.07
N THR A 174 27.11 35.10 -9.14
CA THR A 174 27.51 36.05 -10.20
C THR A 174 27.40 37.50 -9.75
N ALA A 175 26.45 37.87 -8.89
CA ALA A 175 26.30 39.25 -8.42
C ALA A 175 27.46 39.69 -7.52
N GLU A 176 27.97 38.80 -6.67
CA GLU A 176 29.15 39.05 -5.82
C GLU A 176 30.44 39.24 -6.64
N ALA A 177 30.54 38.63 -7.83
CA ALA A 177 31.74 38.72 -8.67
C ALA A 177 31.89 40.04 -9.45
N PHE A 178 30.86 40.89 -9.47
CA PHE A 178 30.85 42.18 -10.17
C PHE A 178 30.87 43.41 -9.23
N THR A 179 31.22 43.21 -7.96
CA THR A 179 31.43 44.28 -6.97
C THR A 179 32.90 44.34 -6.57
#